data_AF-A0A1G9YU74-F1
#
_entry.id   AF-A0A1G9YU74-F1
#
_cell.length_a   1.000
_cell.length_b   1.000
_cell.length_c   1.000
_cell.angle_alpha   90.00
_cell.angle_beta   90.00
_cell.angle_gamma   90.00
#
_symmetry.space_group_name_H-M   'P 1'
#
loop_
_entity.id
_entity.type
_entity.pdbx_description
1 polymer ?
#
loop_
_entity_poly.entity_id
_entity_poly.type
_entity_poly.pdbx_seq_one_letter_code
_entity_poly.pdbx_strand_id
1 'polypeptide(L)'
;MKNFKLIIVILIVFSAISANAQSKSKPERPYTILERGQHMTRLSVIKDSRGKENTVQIEALNASGGTLRVQGPEMLGADITDVLATVGNYNKMQEVSKSGRGETIQLHQVVFPLKVRITISNQILELLIREEGFWKISVGMNQ
;
A
#
# COMPACT_ATOMS: atom_id res chain seq x y z
N MET A 1 -37.70 47.82 15.35
CA MET A 1 -36.77 47.14 16.29
C MET A 1 -36.95 45.62 16.40
N LYS A 2 -38.06 44.99 15.96
CA LYS A 2 -38.23 43.52 16.01
C LYS A 2 -37.30 42.75 15.05
N ASN A 3 -37.07 43.28 13.86
CA ASN A 3 -36.30 42.59 12.81
C ASN A 3 -34.79 42.49 13.12
N PHE A 4 -34.26 43.42 13.91
CA PHE A 4 -32.84 43.44 14.28
C PHE A 4 -32.47 42.31 15.26
N LYS A 5 -33.39 41.97 16.17
CA LYS A 5 -33.21 40.84 17.10
C LYS A 5 -33.18 39.49 16.37
N LEU A 6 -33.94 39.39 15.28
CA LEU A 6 -34.03 38.16 14.48
C LEU A 6 -32.73 37.89 13.70
N ILE A 7 -32.07 38.94 13.19
CA ILE A 7 -30.78 38.85 12.49
C ILE A 7 -29.67 38.37 13.44
N ILE A 8 -29.64 38.86 14.68
CA ILE A 8 -28.63 38.47 15.67
C ILE A 8 -28.78 36.99 16.06
N VAL A 9 -30.01 36.50 16.21
CA VAL A 9 -30.26 35.08 16.52
C VAL A 9 -29.83 34.17 15.36
N ILE A 10 -30.07 34.58 14.11
CA ILE A 10 -29.63 33.80 12.93
C ILE A 10 -28.10 33.71 12.87
N LEU A 11 -27.38 34.80 13.16
CA LEU A 11 -25.92 34.83 13.18
C LEU A 11 -25.33 33.88 14.23
N ILE A 12 -25.92 33.85 15.44
CA ILE A 12 -25.46 32.97 16.53
C ILE A 12 -25.67 31.49 16.16
N VAL A 13 -26.80 31.15 15.54
CA VAL A 13 -27.11 29.79 15.09
C VAL A 13 -26.15 29.35 13.97
N PHE A 14 -25.81 30.24 13.03
CA PHE A 14 -24.86 29.92 11.95
C PHE A 14 -23.42 29.69 12.46
N SER A 15 -22.99 30.45 13.47
CA SER A 15 -21.68 30.25 14.10
C SER A 15 -21.59 28.93 14.89
N ALA A 16 -22.68 28.50 15.54
CA ALA A 16 -22.70 27.24 16.28
C ALA A 16 -22.62 26.00 15.36
N ILE A 17 -23.20 26.08 14.16
CA ILE A 17 -23.18 24.98 13.18
C ILE A 17 -21.79 24.83 12.56
N SER A 18 -21.07 25.94 12.34
CA SER A 18 -19.72 25.92 11.75
C SER A 18 -18.64 25.38 12.70
N ALA A 19 -18.83 25.51 14.02
CA ALA A 19 -17.88 25.03 15.02
C ALA A 19 -17.82 23.49 15.15
N ASN A 20 -18.86 22.78 14.72
CA ASN A 20 -18.93 21.31 14.78
C ASN A 20 -18.45 20.61 13.50
N ALA A 21 -17.99 21.35 12.48
CA ALA A 21 -17.31 20.80 11.32
C ALA A 21 -15.84 20.47 11.66
N GLN A 22 -15.60 19.81 12.79
CA GLN A 22 -14.29 19.24 13.07
C GLN A 22 -14.12 18.07 12.12
N SER A 23 -13.38 18.32 11.04
CA SER A 23 -12.88 17.31 10.11
C SER A 23 -12.39 16.12 10.92
N LYS A 24 -13.16 15.03 10.91
CA LYS A 24 -12.71 13.75 11.48
C LYS A 24 -11.41 13.43 10.75
N SER A 25 -10.28 13.56 11.43
CA SER A 25 -8.98 13.22 10.88
C SER A 25 -9.10 11.80 10.36
N LYS A 26 -9.03 11.64 9.03
CA LYS A 26 -9.02 10.31 8.43
C LYS A 26 -7.88 9.54 9.11
N PRO A 27 -8.12 8.33 9.62
CA PRO A 27 -7.05 7.53 10.20
C PRO A 27 -5.92 7.45 9.18
N GLU A 28 -4.72 7.87 9.59
CA GLU A 28 -3.55 7.78 8.73
C GLU A 28 -3.35 6.30 8.36
N ARG A 29 -3.16 6.04 7.07
CA ARG A 29 -2.92 4.68 6.61
C ARG A 29 -1.53 4.24 7.10
N PRO A 30 -1.35 2.96 7.49
CA PRO A 30 -0.05 2.44 7.94
C PRO A 30 1.06 2.51 6.86
N TYR A 31 0.69 2.86 5.63
CA TYR A 31 1.56 2.93 4.48
C TYR A 31 1.14 4.05 3.52
N THR A 32 2.07 4.48 2.68
CA THR A 32 1.86 5.38 1.55
C THR A 32 2.49 4.78 0.31
N ILE A 33 1.75 4.77 -0.80
CA ILE A 33 2.26 4.34 -2.10
C ILE A 33 2.85 5.57 -2.76
N LEU A 34 4.15 5.54 -3.04
CA LEU A 34 4.90 6.66 -3.62
C LEU A 34 5.05 6.50 -5.13
N GLU A 35 5.30 5.27 -5.58
CA GLU A 35 5.43 4.92 -6.99
C GLU A 35 4.76 3.57 -7.23
N ARG A 36 4.06 3.40 -8.35
CA ARG A 36 3.42 2.14 -8.75
C ARG A 36 3.60 1.95 -10.25
N GLY A 37 4.17 0.81 -10.65
CA GLY A 37 4.31 0.41 -12.05
C GLY A 37 2.96 0.34 -12.77
N GLN A 38 2.97 0.72 -14.05
CA GLN A 38 1.75 0.89 -14.85
C GLN A 38 0.92 -0.39 -15.02
N HIS A 39 1.54 -1.57 -14.92
CA HIS A 39 0.86 -2.85 -15.06
C HIS A 39 0.62 -3.55 -13.71
N MET A 40 0.91 -2.90 -12.58
CA MET A 40 0.47 -3.42 -11.28
C MET A 40 -1.03 -3.19 -11.17
N THR A 41 -1.85 -4.22 -10.97
CA THR A 41 -3.33 -4.11 -11.00
C THR A 41 -3.96 -3.92 -9.65
N ARG A 42 -3.38 -4.49 -8.59
CA ARG A 42 -3.90 -4.33 -7.24
C ARG A 42 -2.77 -4.21 -6.24
N LEU A 43 -2.98 -3.33 -5.28
CA LEU A 43 -2.14 -3.21 -4.11
C LEU A 43 -3.03 -3.12 -2.88
N SER A 44 -2.88 -4.07 -1.97
CA SER A 44 -3.62 -4.11 -0.72
C SER A 44 -2.68 -4.44 0.41
N VAL A 45 -2.82 -3.71 1.52
CA VAL A 45 -2.17 -4.06 2.77
C VAL A 45 -3.20 -4.70 3.68
N ILE A 46 -2.95 -5.95 4.02
CA ILE A 46 -3.75 -6.72 4.95
C ILE A 46 -3.04 -6.66 6.30
N LYS A 47 -3.68 -5.98 7.25
CA LYS A 47 -3.25 -5.94 8.64
C LYS A 47 -4.01 -7.03 9.39
N ASP A 48 -3.31 -7.98 9.99
CA ASP A 48 -3.94 -8.91 10.91
C ASP A 48 -4.25 -8.17 12.22
N SER A 49 -5.52 -8.17 12.63
CA SER A 49 -5.98 -7.54 13.87
C SER A 49 -5.75 -8.42 15.10
N ARG A 50 -5.46 -9.72 14.90
CA ARG A 50 -5.22 -10.72 15.95
C ARG A 50 -3.76 -11.12 16.09
N GLY A 51 -2.98 -10.98 15.02
CA GLY A 51 -1.63 -11.50 14.91
C GLY A 51 -0.62 -10.42 14.52
N LYS A 52 0.62 -10.62 14.96
CA LYS A 52 1.74 -9.68 14.87
C LYS A 52 2.20 -9.36 13.42
N GLU A 53 1.46 -9.74 12.37
CA GLU A 53 1.93 -9.69 10.99
C GLU A 53 1.12 -8.74 10.11
N ASN A 54 1.83 -7.90 9.36
CA ASN A 54 1.30 -7.02 8.32
C ASN A 54 1.75 -7.57 6.96
N THR A 55 0.83 -7.77 6.02
CA THR A 55 1.18 -8.24 4.67
C THR A 55 0.86 -7.16 3.65
N VAL A 56 1.86 -6.74 2.88
CA VAL A 56 1.70 -5.97 1.65
C VAL A 56 1.52 -6.98 0.53
N GLN A 57 0.27 -7.13 0.09
CA GLN A 57 -0.08 -7.94 -1.07
C GLN A 57 -0.14 -7.06 -2.31
N ILE A 58 0.69 -7.39 -3.28
CA ILE A 58 0.81 -6.74 -4.57
C ILE A 58 0.36 -7.77 -5.61
N GLU A 59 -0.70 -7.48 -6.34
CA GLU A 59 -1.05 -8.25 -7.53
C GLU A 59 -0.58 -7.44 -8.73
N ALA A 60 0.43 -7.97 -9.41
CA ALA A 60 0.94 -7.42 -10.64
C ALA A 60 0.27 -8.13 -11.81
N LEU A 61 -0.25 -7.38 -12.79
CA LEU A 61 -0.60 -7.98 -14.06
C LEU A 61 0.71 -8.22 -14.80
N ASN A 62 0.95 -9.48 -15.16
CA ASN A 62 2.10 -9.84 -15.96
C ASN A 62 1.90 -9.26 -17.36
N ALA A 63 2.34 -8.03 -17.56
CA ALA A 63 2.51 -7.47 -18.88
C ALA A 63 3.89 -7.88 -19.43
N SER A 64 4.21 -9.18 -19.46
CA SER A 64 4.95 -9.69 -20.61
C SER A 64 3.99 -9.54 -21.79
N GLY A 65 4.17 -8.47 -22.57
CA GLY A 65 3.17 -7.94 -23.49
C GLY A 65 2.46 -8.98 -24.36
N GLY A 66 1.14 -8.79 -24.51
CA GLY A 66 0.35 -9.30 -25.62
C GLY A 66 -0.08 -10.76 -25.54
N THR A 67 -1.39 -10.94 -25.33
CA THR A 67 -2.21 -12.13 -25.68
C THR A 67 -1.81 -13.51 -25.13
N LEU A 68 -2.81 -14.21 -24.57
CA LEU A 68 -2.76 -15.65 -24.29
C LEU A 68 -2.29 -16.42 -25.53
N ARG A 69 -1.04 -16.90 -25.52
CA ARG A 69 -0.55 -17.83 -26.55
C ARG A 69 -0.80 -19.26 -26.09
N VAL A 70 -1.53 -20.00 -26.93
CA VAL A 70 -1.86 -21.43 -26.75
C VAL A 70 -0.62 -22.33 -26.81
N GLN A 71 0.51 -21.83 -27.32
CA GLN A 71 1.83 -22.48 -27.28
C GLN A 71 2.91 -21.39 -27.16
N GLY A 72 3.59 -21.35 -26.02
CA GLY A 72 4.72 -20.47 -25.74
C GLY A 72 5.41 -20.91 -24.44
N PRO A 73 6.67 -20.52 -24.21
CA PRO A 73 7.37 -20.86 -22.97
C PRO A 73 6.59 -20.34 -21.76
N GLU A 74 6.70 -21.07 -20.66
CA GLU A 74 6.03 -20.82 -19.38
C GLU A 74 6.06 -19.32 -19.06
N MET A 75 4.89 -18.69 -18.88
CA MET A 75 4.84 -17.27 -18.49
C MET A 75 5.59 -17.14 -17.18
N LEU A 76 6.71 -16.41 -17.20
CA LEU A 76 7.51 -16.17 -16.00
C LEU A 76 6.61 -15.46 -14.97
N GLY A 77 6.49 -16.06 -13.78
CA GLY A 77 5.74 -15.51 -12.67
C GLY A 77 6.17 -14.08 -12.33
N ALA A 78 5.35 -13.39 -11.55
CA ALA A 78 5.76 -12.11 -11.00
C ALA A 78 6.87 -12.38 -9.95
N ASP A 79 8.08 -11.87 -10.23
CA ASP A 79 9.31 -12.18 -9.51
C ASP A 79 9.86 -10.92 -8.84
N ILE A 80 10.23 -11.01 -7.56
CA ILE A 80 10.81 -9.90 -6.80
C ILE A 80 12.33 -9.92 -7.02
N THR A 81 12.77 -9.12 -7.98
CA THR A 81 14.17 -9.08 -8.42
C THR A 81 15.06 -8.26 -7.50
N ASP A 82 14.51 -7.21 -6.87
CA ASP A 82 15.25 -6.34 -5.98
C ASP A 82 14.34 -5.70 -4.93
N VAL A 83 14.91 -5.46 -3.76
CA VAL A 83 14.29 -4.74 -2.65
C VAL A 83 15.34 -3.82 -2.07
N LEU A 84 15.09 -2.52 -2.10
CA LEU A 84 16.03 -1.50 -1.66
C LEU A 84 15.36 -0.60 -0.62
N ALA A 85 15.90 -0.56 0.60
CA ALA A 85 15.52 0.44 1.59
C ALA A 85 16.17 1.80 1.24
N THR A 86 15.35 2.84 1.09
CA THR A 86 15.77 4.23 0.85
C THR A 86 15.62 5.11 2.09
N VAL A 87 14.78 4.70 3.05
CA VAL A 87 14.66 5.25 4.42
C VAL A 87 14.40 4.08 5.36
N GLY A 88 14.95 4.13 6.58
CA GLY A 88 14.93 2.98 7.49
C GLY A 88 15.91 1.90 7.05
N ASN A 89 15.73 0.68 7.53
CA ASN A 89 16.57 -0.46 7.16
C ASN A 89 15.87 -1.79 7.45
N TYR A 90 16.39 -2.90 6.92
CA TYR A 90 16.08 -4.25 7.34
C TYR A 90 17.37 -5.08 7.30
N ASN A 91 17.53 -6.04 8.22
CA ASN A 91 18.77 -6.81 8.28
C ASN A 91 18.77 -8.00 7.32
N LYS A 92 17.59 -8.56 7.05
CA LYS A 92 17.47 -9.78 6.24
C LYS A 92 16.17 -9.79 5.45
N MET A 93 16.31 -10.16 4.18
CA MET A 93 15.21 -10.60 3.33
C MET A 93 15.18 -12.14 3.36
N GLN A 94 14.01 -12.72 3.57
CA GLN A 94 13.80 -14.16 3.54
C GLN A 94 12.71 -14.50 2.53
N GLU A 95 13.01 -15.40 1.59
CA GLU A 95 11.98 -16.03 0.75
C GLU A 95 11.10 -16.92 1.63
N VAL A 96 9.79 -16.65 1.62
CA VAL A 96 8.78 -17.45 2.32
C VAL A 96 8.17 -18.47 1.37
N SER A 97 7.92 -18.06 0.14
CA SER A 97 7.45 -18.95 -0.92
C SER A 97 7.82 -18.40 -2.29
N LYS A 98 8.12 -19.32 -3.22
CA LYS A 98 8.31 -19.02 -4.63
C LYS A 98 7.59 -20.05 -5.47
N SER A 99 6.85 -19.58 -6.46
CA SER A 99 6.08 -20.40 -7.38
C SER A 99 6.19 -19.84 -8.79
N GLY A 100 5.83 -20.63 -9.80
CA GLY A 100 5.77 -20.13 -11.18
C GLY A 100 4.80 -18.98 -11.42
N ARG A 101 3.98 -18.59 -10.43
CA ARG A 101 2.97 -17.51 -10.54
C ARG A 101 3.24 -16.30 -9.66
N GLY A 102 4.21 -16.38 -8.75
CA GLY A 102 4.41 -15.36 -7.73
C GLY A 102 5.40 -15.76 -6.65
N GLU A 103 5.80 -14.76 -5.88
CA GLU A 103 6.81 -14.83 -4.84
C GLU A 103 6.34 -14.09 -3.59
N THR A 104 6.62 -14.65 -2.42
CA THR A 104 6.46 -13.95 -1.14
C THR A 104 7.77 -13.91 -0.41
N ILE A 105 8.16 -12.71 -0.01
CA ILE A 105 9.32 -12.46 0.85
C ILE A 105 8.89 -11.84 2.16
N GLN A 106 9.74 -11.98 3.17
CA GLN A 106 9.59 -11.35 4.48
C GLN A 106 10.82 -10.52 4.80
N LEU A 107 10.59 -9.30 5.29
CA LEU A 107 11.64 -8.44 5.82
C LEU A 107 11.76 -8.64 7.33
N HIS A 108 12.97 -8.88 7.80
CA HIS A 108 13.28 -9.13 9.21
C HIS A 108 14.06 -7.97 9.83
N GLN A 109 13.79 -7.71 11.11
CA GLN A 109 14.43 -6.65 11.91
C GLN A 109 14.35 -5.30 11.19
N VAL A 110 13.12 -4.91 10.84
CA VAL A 110 12.85 -3.67 10.12
C VAL A 110 12.93 -2.48 11.08
N VAL A 111 13.64 -1.43 10.65
CA VAL A 111 13.67 -0.12 11.30
C VAL A 111 12.67 0.80 10.61
N PHE A 112 11.67 1.26 11.35
CA PHE A 112 10.59 2.13 10.84
C PHE A 112 10.90 3.62 11.09
N PRO A 113 10.38 4.53 10.24
CA PRO A 113 9.62 4.25 9.02
C PRO A 113 10.50 3.63 7.93
N LEU A 114 9.96 2.63 7.22
CA LEU A 114 10.66 1.95 6.14
C LEU A 114 10.15 2.48 4.80
N LYS A 115 11.00 3.19 4.05
CA LYS A 115 10.74 3.49 2.64
C LYS A 115 11.47 2.46 1.79
N VAL A 116 10.74 1.67 1.04
CA VAL A 116 11.28 0.57 0.24
C VAL A 116 10.90 0.73 -1.23
N ARG A 117 11.89 0.54 -2.11
CA ARG A 117 11.73 0.39 -3.55
C ARG A 117 11.83 -1.09 -3.88
N ILE A 118 10.79 -1.65 -4.46
CA ILE A 118 10.68 -3.06 -4.82
C ILE A 118 10.61 -3.15 -6.34
N THR A 119 11.51 -3.92 -6.94
CA THR A 119 11.53 -4.18 -8.38
C THR A 119 10.89 -5.53 -8.64
N ILE A 120 9.71 -5.49 -9.26
CA ILE A 120 8.92 -6.68 -9.61
C ILE A 120 9.02 -6.87 -11.11
N SER A 121 9.77 -7.89 -11.54
CA SER A 121 10.15 -8.11 -12.93
C SER A 121 10.80 -6.85 -13.56
N ASN A 122 10.05 -6.03 -14.28
CA ASN A 122 10.50 -4.78 -14.91
C ASN A 122 9.75 -3.54 -14.40
N GLN A 123 9.01 -3.66 -13.30
CA GLN A 123 8.19 -2.59 -12.74
C GLN A 123 8.65 -2.22 -11.34
N ILE A 124 8.50 -0.94 -11.02
CA ILE A 124 8.90 -0.39 -9.73
C ILE A 124 7.66 -0.17 -8.87
N LEU A 125 7.76 -0.57 -7.61
CA LEU A 125 6.83 -0.19 -6.55
C LEU A 125 7.62 0.50 -5.44
N GLU A 126 7.24 1.72 -5.09
CA GLU A 126 7.83 2.42 -3.95
C GLU A 126 6.78 2.64 -2.87
N LEU A 127 7.10 2.21 -1.65
CA LEU A 127 6.20 2.24 -0.50
C LEU A 127 6.90 2.91 0.68
N LEU A 128 6.17 3.72 1.42
CA LEU A 128 6.57 4.19 2.74
C LEU A 128 5.69 3.49 3.77
N ILE A 129 6.30 2.73 4.66
CA ILE A 129 5.66 2.02 5.75
C ILE A 129 5.96 2.75 7.05
N ARG A 130 4.91 3.19 7.75
CA ARG A 130 5.04 4.05 8.94
C ARG A 130 4.88 3.30 10.24
N GLU A 131 4.11 2.21 10.22
CA GLU A 131 3.80 1.43 11.42
C GLU A 131 4.72 0.22 11.59
N GLU A 132 5.12 -0.01 12.83
CA GLU A 132 5.86 -1.21 13.22
C GLU A 132 5.04 -2.48 12.98
N GLY A 133 5.75 -3.55 12.65
CA GLY A 133 5.17 -4.88 12.53
C GLY A 133 6.03 -5.81 11.70
N PHE A 134 5.53 -7.01 11.45
CA PHE A 134 6.21 -8.00 10.63
C PHE A 134 5.70 -7.87 9.20
N TRP A 135 6.53 -7.40 8.28
CA TRP A 135 6.09 -7.08 6.92
C TRP A 135 6.46 -8.19 5.94
N LYS A 136 5.43 -8.77 5.31
CA LYS A 136 5.55 -9.67 4.16
C LYS A 136 5.20 -8.92 2.89
N ILE A 137 5.95 -9.16 1.82
CA ILE A 137 5.69 -8.63 0.49
C ILE A 137 5.34 -9.83 -0.37
N SER A 138 4.07 -9.91 -0.76
CA SER A 138 3.57 -10.98 -1.63
C SER A 138 3.27 -10.40 -3.01
N VAL A 139 3.82 -11.02 -4.03
CA VAL A 139 3.65 -10.67 -5.43
C VAL A 139 3.03 -11.85 -6.17
N GLY A 140 2.00 -11.60 -6.96
CA GLY A 140 1.35 -12.63 -7.75
C GLY A 140 0.74 -12.10 -9.04
N MET A 141 0.59 -12.99 -10.02
CA MET A 141 -0.10 -12.71 -11.28
C MET A 141 -1.61 -12.78 -11.13
N ASN A 142 -2.32 -11.77 -11.62
CA ASN A 142 -3.77 -11.85 -11.82
C ASN A 142 -4.08 -12.50 -13.18
N GLN A 143 -5.09 -13.39 -13.24
CA GLN A 143 -5.56 -14.04 -14.47
C GLN A 143 -6.68 -13.25 -15.14
#